data_AF-A0A2G2QNY8-F1
#
_entry.id   AF-A0A2G2QNY8-F1
#
_cell.length_a   1.000
_cell.length_b   1.000
_cell.length_c   1.000
_cell.angle_alpha   90.00
_cell.angle_beta   90.00
_cell.angle_gamma   90.00
#
_symmetry.space_group_name_H-M   'P 1'
#
loop_
_entity.id
_entity.type
_entity.pdbx_description
1 polymer ?
#
loop_
_entity_poly.entity_id
_entity_poly.type
_entity_poly.pdbx_seq_one_letter_code
_entity_poly.pdbx_strand_id
1 'polypeptide(L)'
;MNLEKSKKRIAKRVKMSRQGYPEITIEYFGKVTGCADGVSVKFCLEEGAEIQEQRFSSVIDAREDEAIQSAMVKIIERSEAMSVVQIEGVTAVG
;
A
#
# COMPACT_ATOMS: atom_id res chain seq x y z
N MET A 1 8.75 11.47 -8.79
CA MET A 1 7.99 10.46 -9.57
C MET A 1 6.59 11.03 -9.72
N ASN A 2 5.95 10.93 -10.88
CA ASN A 2 4.61 11.52 -11.07
C ASN A 2 3.52 10.57 -10.52
N LEU A 3 2.46 11.14 -9.93
CA LEU A 3 1.33 10.43 -9.33
C LEU A 3 0.79 9.28 -10.21
N GLU A 4 0.46 9.53 -11.49
CA GLU A 4 -0.11 8.52 -12.38
C GLU A 4 0.86 7.35 -12.64
N LYS A 5 2.16 7.67 -12.74
CA LYS A 5 3.21 6.65 -12.86
C LYS A 5 3.27 5.79 -11.61
N SER A 6 3.19 6.39 -10.43
CA SER A 6 3.22 5.67 -9.15
C SER A 6 2.03 4.73 -9.02
N LYS A 7 0.81 5.24 -9.26
CA LYS A 7 -0.42 4.45 -9.28
C LYS A 7 -0.34 3.27 -10.25
N LYS A 8 0.11 3.51 -11.48
CA LYS A 8 0.24 2.46 -12.51
C LYS A 8 1.25 1.38 -12.10
N ARG A 9 2.34 1.74 -11.43
CA ARG A 9 3.34 0.79 -10.92
C ARG A 9 2.78 -0.07 -9.80
N ILE A 10 2.11 0.54 -8.83
CA ILE A 10 1.45 -0.16 -7.73
C ILE A 10 0.38 -1.11 -8.27
N ALA A 11 -0.52 -0.62 -9.12
CA ALA A 11 -1.58 -1.43 -9.73
C ALA A 11 -1.03 -2.62 -10.53
N LYS A 12 0.09 -2.44 -11.24
CA LYS A 12 0.75 -3.54 -11.95
C LYS A 12 1.27 -4.62 -11.00
N ARG A 13 1.80 -4.22 -9.84
CA ARG A 13 2.29 -5.16 -8.80
C ARG A 13 1.15 -5.90 -8.12
N VAL A 14 0.07 -5.18 -7.78
CA VAL A 14 -1.16 -5.74 -7.18
C VAL A 14 -1.86 -6.73 -8.12
N LYS A 15 -1.84 -6.48 -9.44
CA LYS A 15 -2.47 -7.36 -10.42
C LYS A 15 -1.69 -8.67 -10.66
N MET A 16 -0.44 -8.75 -10.24
CA MET A 16 0.30 -10.02 -10.33
C MET A 16 -0.29 -11.01 -9.32
N SER A 17 -0.50 -12.27 -9.74
CA SER A 17 -0.89 -13.33 -8.82
C SER A 17 0.08 -13.40 -7.65
N ARG A 18 -0.44 -13.64 -6.44
CA ARG A 18 0.38 -13.81 -5.22
C ARG A 18 1.42 -14.92 -5.45
N GLN A 19 2.69 -14.60 -5.20
CA GLN A 19 3.85 -15.48 -5.43
C GLN A 19 4.48 -15.99 -4.13
N GLY A 20 3.89 -15.67 -2.98
CA GLY A 20 4.44 -15.99 -1.65
C GLY A 20 5.09 -14.78 -0.97
N TYR A 21 6.02 -15.05 -0.06
CA TYR A 21 6.71 -14.05 0.77
C TYR A 21 8.12 -13.77 0.26
N PRO A 22 8.73 -12.59 0.53
CA PRO A 22 8.18 -11.48 1.30
C PRO A 22 6.94 -10.85 0.65
N GLU A 23 5.96 -10.47 1.45
CA GLU A 23 4.70 -9.89 1.00
C GLU A 23 4.55 -8.47 1.53
N ILE A 24 4.10 -7.57 0.66
CA ILE A 24 3.54 -6.28 1.07
C ILE A 24 2.02 -6.32 0.99
N THR A 25 1.36 -5.89 2.06
CA THR A 25 -0.08 -5.60 2.06
C THR A 25 -0.29 -4.09 2.16
N ILE A 26 -1.10 -3.56 1.25
CA ILE A 26 -1.52 -2.15 1.21
C ILE A 26 -2.97 -2.08 1.70
N GLU A 27 -3.23 -1.29 2.73
CA GLU A 27 -4.56 -1.10 3.29
C GLU A 27 -4.84 0.40 3.44
N TYR A 28 -5.80 0.92 2.67
CA TYR A 28 -6.27 2.29 2.86
C TYR A 28 -7.21 2.35 4.06
N PHE A 29 -7.13 3.42 4.83
CA PHE A 29 -7.99 3.66 5.98
C PHE A 29 -8.54 5.08 5.98
N GLY A 30 -9.71 5.27 6.61
CA GLY A 30 -10.33 6.58 6.72
C GLY A 30 -11.70 6.54 7.41
N LYS A 31 -12.25 7.72 7.67
CA LYS A 31 -13.55 7.89 8.31
C LYS A 31 -14.73 7.61 7.37
N VAL A 32 -14.52 7.77 6.07
CA VAL A 32 -15.54 7.56 5.04
C VAL A 32 -15.00 6.67 3.92
N THR A 33 -15.84 5.84 3.33
CA THR A 33 -15.44 4.88 2.28
C THR A 33 -14.96 5.56 0.99
N GLY A 34 -15.39 6.82 0.76
CA GLY A 34 -15.06 7.60 -0.43
C GLY A 34 -13.72 8.33 -0.37
N CYS A 35 -13.12 8.50 0.81
CA CYS A 35 -11.88 9.25 1.01
C CYS A 35 -10.94 8.49 1.93
N ALA A 36 -9.77 8.11 1.42
CA ALA A 36 -8.74 7.50 2.25
C ALA A 36 -7.97 8.60 3.02
N ASP A 37 -8.13 8.67 4.34
CA ASP A 37 -7.37 9.59 5.20
C ASP A 37 -5.90 9.13 5.36
N GLY A 38 -5.60 7.89 4.97
CA GLY A 38 -4.25 7.37 5.00
C GLY A 38 -4.12 5.98 4.41
N VAL A 39 -2.90 5.46 4.48
CA VAL A 39 -2.56 4.11 4.03
C VAL A 39 -1.61 3.45 5.01
N SER A 40 -1.86 2.17 5.28
CA SER A 40 -0.96 1.27 5.99
C SER A 40 -0.27 0.37 4.99
N VAL A 41 1.06 0.34 5.03
CA VAL A 41 1.91 -0.56 4.25
C VAL A 41 2.51 -1.57 5.22
N LYS A 42 2.02 -2.81 5.14
CA LYS A 42 2.41 -3.93 5.99
C LYS A 42 3.39 -4.81 5.24
N PHE A 43 4.50 -5.19 5.86
CA PHE A 43 5.50 -6.10 5.30
C PHE A 43 5.57 -7.37 6.15
N CYS A 44 5.51 -8.51 5.50
CA CYS A 44 5.66 -9.82 6.12
C CYS A 44 6.78 -10.59 5.43
N LEU A 45 7.82 -10.98 6.17
CA LEU A 45 9.01 -11.61 5.61
C LEU A 45 8.77 -13.05 5.16
N GLU A 46 8.01 -13.80 5.96
CA GLU A 46 7.68 -15.21 5.75
C GLU A 46 6.39 -15.55 6.49
N GLU A 47 5.84 -16.74 6.26
CA GLU A 47 4.59 -17.16 6.88
C GLU A 47 4.69 -17.18 8.42
N GLY A 48 3.78 -16.49 9.09
CA GLY A 48 3.77 -16.41 10.55
C GLY A 48 4.81 -15.46 11.15
N ALA A 49 5.62 -14.78 10.33
CA ALA A 49 6.53 -13.76 10.80
C ALA A 49 5.80 -12.53 11.36
N GLU A 50 6.51 -11.77 12.20
CA GLU A 50 6.01 -10.49 12.69
C GLU A 50 5.81 -9.51 11.53
N ILE A 51 4.64 -8.87 11.51
CA ILE A 51 4.27 -7.88 10.50
C ILE A 51 4.88 -6.54 10.88
N GLN A 52 5.70 -5.98 9.99
CA GLN A 52 6.18 -4.61 10.10
C GLN A 52 5.19 -3.67 9.43
N GLU A 53 4.76 -2.62 10.12
CA GLU A 53 3.75 -1.69 9.61
C GLU A 53 4.32 -0.27 9.50
N GLN A 54 4.17 0.34 8.32
CA GLN A 54 4.40 1.76 8.09
C GLN A 54 3.09 2.44 7.70
N ARG A 55 2.63 3.38 8.53
CA ARG A 55 1.45 4.20 8.22
C ARG A 55 1.83 5.56 7.67
N PHE A 56 1.01 6.05 6.75
CA PHE A 56 1.03 7.40 6.22
C PHE A 56 -0.36 8.02 6.38
N SER A 57 -0.40 9.27 6.81
CA SER A 57 -1.63 10.06 6.88
C SER A 57 -1.60 11.12 5.79
N SER A 58 -2.76 11.43 5.22
CA SER A 58 -2.93 12.50 4.23
C SER A 58 -4.01 13.47 4.70
N VAL A 59 -3.89 14.72 4.26
CA VAL A 59 -4.92 15.75 4.42
C VAL A 59 -5.91 15.76 3.25
N ILE A 60 -5.57 15.03 2.17
CA ILE A 60 -6.43 14.76 1.02
C ILE A 60 -6.65 13.24 0.93
N ASP A 61 -7.27 12.76 -0.14
CA ASP A 61 -7.31 11.33 -0.39
C ASP A 61 -5.89 10.78 -0.61
N ALA A 62 -5.46 9.83 0.24
CA ALA A 62 -4.14 9.22 0.18
C ALA A 62 -3.84 8.49 -1.15
N ARG A 63 -4.87 8.14 -1.93
CA ARG A 63 -4.73 7.60 -3.28
C ARG A 63 -4.31 8.68 -4.27
N GLU A 64 -4.66 9.94 -4.02
CA GLU A 64 -4.31 11.11 -4.85
C GLU A 64 -3.06 11.86 -4.37
N ASP A 65 -2.48 11.46 -3.24
CA ASP A 65 -1.28 12.08 -2.68
C ASP A 65 0.01 11.58 -3.37
N GLU A 66 0.66 12.45 -4.16
CA GLU A 66 1.86 12.10 -4.91
C GLU A 66 3.02 11.64 -4.00
N ALA A 67 3.17 12.26 -2.83
CA ALA A 67 4.25 11.92 -1.90
C ALA A 67 4.04 10.52 -1.34
N ILE A 68 2.80 10.20 -0.92
CA ILE A 68 2.43 8.86 -0.43
C ILE A 68 2.60 7.82 -1.53
N GLN A 69 2.05 8.05 -2.72
CA GLN A 69 2.13 7.08 -3.82
C GLN A 69 3.59 6.83 -4.24
N SER A 70 4.43 7.88 -4.24
CA SER A 70 5.86 7.73 -4.51
C SER A 70 6.62 7.01 -3.39
N ALA A 71 6.23 7.21 -2.12
CA ALA A 71 6.81 6.49 -0.99
C ALA A 71 6.46 5.00 -1.03
N MET A 72 5.20 4.66 -1.33
CA MET A 72 4.76 3.27 -1.49
C MET A 72 5.54 2.54 -2.60
N VAL A 73 5.74 3.17 -3.75
CA VAL A 73 6.58 2.58 -4.82
C VAL A 73 7.98 2.27 -4.29
N LYS A 74 8.63 3.22 -3.60
CA LYS A 74 9.97 3.00 -3.06
C LYS A 74 10.01 1.88 -2.03
N ILE A 75 9.00 1.76 -1.18
CA ILE A 75 8.89 0.66 -0.21
C ILE A 75 8.79 -0.67 -0.95
N ILE A 76 7.89 -0.77 -1.94
CA ILE A 76 7.72 -1.98 -2.75
C ILE A 76 9.02 -2.38 -3.46
N GLU A 77 9.72 -1.42 -4.06
CA GLU A 77 10.98 -1.67 -4.77
C GLU A 77 12.13 -2.06 -3.82
N ARG A 78 12.21 -1.47 -2.62
CA ARG A 78 13.27 -1.75 -1.64
C ARG A 78 13.03 -3.00 -0.81
N SER A 79 11.77 -3.42 -0.67
CA SER A 79 11.37 -4.59 0.12
C SER A 79 11.68 -5.93 -0.54
N GLU A 80 12.03 -5.91 -1.84
CA GLU A 80 12.19 -7.12 -2.66
C GLU A 80 10.98 -8.06 -2.59
N ALA A 81 9.78 -7.51 -2.28
CA ALA A 81 8.57 -8.29 -2.07
C ALA A 81 8.26 -9.18 -3.29
N MET A 82 7.99 -10.46 -3.05
CA MET A 82 7.50 -11.37 -4.09
C MET A 82 6.05 -11.07 -4.44
N SER A 83 5.25 -10.71 -3.43
CA SER A 83 3.83 -10.39 -3.58
C SER A 83 3.50 -8.98 -3.10
N VAL A 84 2.58 -8.32 -3.81
CA VAL A 84 1.94 -7.09 -3.33
C VAL A 84 0.44 -7.31 -3.36
N VAL A 85 -0.19 -7.21 -2.21
CA VAL A 85 -1.64 -7.35 -2.04
C VAL A 85 -2.21 -6.00 -1.66
N GLN A 86 -3.38 -5.65 -2.18
CA GLN A 86 -4.10 -4.46 -1.76
C GLN A 86 -5.48 -4.87 -1.23
N ILE A 87 -5.80 -4.42 -0.01
CA ILE A 87 -7.14 -4.57 0.54
C ILE A 87 -8.08 -3.62 -0.21
N GLU A 88 -9.20 -4.15 -0.69
CA GLU A 88 -10.15 -3.38 -1.47
C GLU A 88 -10.92 -2.39 -0.58
N GLY A 89 -11.15 -1.18 -1.10
CA GLY A 89 -11.88 -0.13 -0.40
C GLY A 89 -11.03 0.65 0.62
N VAL A 90 -11.73 1.27 1.57
CA VAL A 90 -11.16 2.06 2.66
C VAL A 90 -11.67 1.46 3.97
N THR A 91 -10.75 0.99 4.81
CA THR A 91 -11.06 0.45 6.14
C THR A 91 -11.51 1.59 7.05
N ALA A 92 -12.72 1.45 7.61
CA ALA A 92 -13.27 2.43 8.54
C ALA A 92 -12.42 2.47 9.82
N VAL A 93 -11.93 3.67 10.17
CA VAL A 93 -11.29 3.93 11.46
C VAL A 93 -12.19 4.86 12.27
N GLY A 94 -12.62 4.37 13.45
CA GLY A 94 -13.51 5.07 14.39
C GLY A 94 -12.77 5.89 15.43
#